data_AF-A0A7Z9WTA5-F1
#
_entry.id   AF-A0A7Z9WTA5-F1
#
_cell.length_a   1.000
_cell.length_b   1.000
_cell.length_c   1.000
_cell.angle_alpha   90.00
_cell.angle_beta   90.00
_cell.angle_gamma   90.00
#
_symmetry.space_group_name_H-M   'P 1'
#
loop_
_entity.id
_entity.type
_entity.pdbx_description
1 polymer ?
#
loop_
_entity_poly.entity_id
_entity_poly.type
_entity_poly.pdbx_seq_one_letter_code
_entity_poly.pdbx_strand_id
1 'polypeptide(L)'
;FFLRSVVNDTIRSVLVSPVTISIFGTILFSGFLVLFLLTRMITRPMQELTEIANRISLGEVNLEITPDGPREMRALATAFERMRISIKAAVERLS
;
A
#
# COMPACT_ATOMS: atom_id res chain seq x y z
N PHE A 1 24.89 -45.00 10.42
CA PHE A 1 25.50 -44.42 9.20
C PHE A 1 24.53 -44.51 8.02
N PHE A 2 24.07 -45.71 7.62
CA PHE A 2 23.14 -45.94 6.49
C PHE A 2 21.79 -45.21 6.57
N LEU A 3 21.13 -45.15 7.74
CA LEU A 3 19.86 -44.43 7.87
C LEU A 3 20.02 -42.91 7.64
N ARG A 4 21.16 -42.33 8.02
CA ARG A 4 21.39 -40.88 7.89
C ARG A 4 21.68 -40.46 6.46
N SER A 5 22.33 -41.29 5.65
CA SER A 5 22.54 -41.01 4.21
C SER A 5 21.23 -41.07 3.44
N VAL A 6 20.43 -42.13 3.63
CA VAL A 6 19.12 -42.27 2.96
C VAL A 6 18.16 -41.14 3.33
N VAL A 7 18.09 -40.77 4.61
CA VAL A 7 17.27 -39.62 5.05
C VAL A 7 17.79 -38.33 4.42
N ASN A 8 19.10 -38.06 4.41
CA ASN A 8 19.65 -36.83 3.86
C ASN A 8 19.48 -36.71 2.33
N ASP A 9 19.57 -37.83 1.60
CA ASP A 9 19.37 -37.85 0.15
C ASP A 9 17.89 -37.67 -0.22
N THR A 10 16.99 -38.26 0.57
CA THR A 10 15.54 -38.05 0.43
C THR A 10 15.18 -36.59 0.72
N ILE A 11 15.69 -36.03 1.83
CA ILE A 11 15.48 -34.63 2.21
C ILE A 11 15.99 -33.70 1.11
N ARG A 12 17.21 -33.93 0.59
CA ARG A 12 17.77 -33.11 -0.50
C ARG A 12 16.91 -33.17 -1.76
N SER A 13 16.49 -34.35 -2.19
CA SER A 13 15.66 -34.52 -3.39
C SER A 13 14.29 -33.81 -3.29
N VAL A 14 13.70 -33.76 -2.10
CA VAL A 14 12.45 -33.02 -1.86
C VAL A 14 12.70 -31.50 -1.79
N LEU A 15 13.79 -31.06 -1.18
CA LEU A 15 14.14 -29.64 -1.06
C LEU A 15 14.51 -28.99 -2.40
N VAL A 16 15.26 -29.68 -3.28
CA VAL A 16 15.62 -29.17 -4.62
C VAL A 16 14.64 -29.60 -5.71
N SER A 17 13.52 -30.23 -5.34
CA SER A 17 12.47 -30.54 -6.30
C SER A 17 11.94 -29.23 -6.91
N PRO A 18 11.80 -29.14 -8.24
CA PRO A 18 11.27 -27.95 -8.91
C PRO A 18 9.85 -27.60 -8.42
N VAL A 19 9.10 -28.60 -7.94
CA VAL A 19 7.75 -28.39 -7.35
C VAL A 19 7.84 -27.60 -6.05
N THR A 20 8.75 -27.96 -5.14
CA THR A 20 8.94 -27.28 -3.86
C THR A 20 9.36 -25.82 -4.07
N ILE A 21 10.32 -25.58 -4.97
CA ILE A 21 10.79 -24.23 -5.31
C ILE A 21 9.65 -23.38 -5.89
N SER A 22 8.82 -23.97 -6.77
CA SER A 22 7.69 -23.27 -7.37
C SER A 22 6.62 -22.88 -6.34
N ILE A 23 6.35 -23.73 -5.37
CA ILE A 23 5.40 -23.44 -4.27
C ILE A 23 5.92 -22.28 -3.43
N PHE A 24 7.18 -22.34 -2.97
CA PHE A 24 7.77 -21.25 -2.18
C PHE A 24 7.83 -19.94 -2.98
N GLY A 25 8.22 -20.01 -4.26
CA GLY A 25 8.25 -18.86 -5.15
C GLY A 25 6.86 -18.22 -5.29
N THR A 26 5.82 -19.03 -5.45
CA THR A 26 4.43 -18.53 -5.58
C THR A 26 3.96 -17.86 -4.29
N ILE A 27 4.26 -18.46 -3.12
CA ILE A 27 3.89 -17.88 -1.83
C ILE A 27 4.58 -16.53 -1.64
N LEU A 28 5.90 -16.46 -1.85
CA LEU A 28 6.66 -15.21 -1.72
C LEU A 28 6.18 -14.15 -2.71
N PHE A 29 5.97 -14.54 -3.95
CA PHE A 29 5.47 -13.64 -4.99
C PHE A 29 4.08 -13.10 -4.66
N SER A 30 3.17 -13.95 -4.17
CA SER A 30 1.83 -13.53 -3.77
C SER A 30 1.86 -12.54 -2.61
N GLY A 31 2.71 -12.79 -1.59
CA GLY A 31 2.89 -11.87 -0.47
C GLY A 31 3.44 -10.52 -0.91
N PHE A 32 4.48 -10.53 -1.77
CA PHE A 32 5.04 -9.32 -2.35
C PHE A 32 3.99 -8.55 -3.16
N LEU A 33 3.20 -9.23 -3.98
CA LEU A 33 2.15 -8.63 -4.79
C LEU A 33 1.08 -7.94 -3.92
N VAL A 34 0.63 -8.59 -2.84
CA VAL A 34 -0.34 -8.00 -1.90
C VAL A 34 0.23 -6.75 -1.23
N LEU A 35 1.47 -6.81 -0.72
CA LEU A 35 2.11 -5.65 -0.09
C LEU A 35 2.29 -4.49 -1.08
N PHE A 36 2.66 -4.79 -2.31
CA PHE A 36 2.79 -3.80 -3.38
C PHE A 36 1.45 -3.12 -3.69
N LEU A 37 0.37 -3.91 -3.80
CA LEU A 37 -0.98 -3.38 -4.03
C LEU A 37 -1.47 -2.53 -2.86
N LEU A 38 -1.31 -2.99 -1.62
CA LEU A 38 -1.68 -2.21 -0.42
C LEU A 38 -0.93 -0.88 -0.37
N THR A 39 0.37 -0.90 -0.65
CA THR A 39 1.19 0.30 -0.63
C THR A 39 0.70 1.31 -1.67
N ARG A 40 0.39 0.85 -2.89
CA ARG A 40 -0.06 1.72 -3.98
C ARG A 40 -1.48 2.22 -3.79
N MET A 41 -2.38 1.38 -3.26
CA MET A 41 -3.81 1.68 -3.20
C MET A 41 -4.25 2.34 -1.89
N ILE A 42 -3.45 2.21 -0.82
CA ILE A 42 -3.80 2.72 0.52
C ILE A 42 -2.68 3.59 1.07
N THR A 43 -1.48 3.03 1.25
CA THR A 43 -0.41 3.73 1.99
C THR A 43 0.02 5.02 1.30
N ARG A 44 0.27 4.98 -0.02
CA ARG A 44 0.66 6.18 -0.78
C ARG A 44 -0.43 7.26 -0.80
N PRO A 45 -1.69 6.97 -1.18
CA PRO A 45 -2.75 7.98 -1.10
C PRO A 45 -2.96 8.56 0.31
N MET A 46 -2.81 7.75 1.36
CA MET A 46 -2.88 8.25 2.73
C MET A 46 -1.74 9.21 3.08
N GLN A 47 -0.52 8.92 2.63
CA GLN A 47 0.62 9.82 2.82
C GLN A 47 0.41 11.14 2.07
N GLU A 48 -0.10 11.09 0.83
CA GLU A 48 -0.43 12.28 0.04
C GLU A 48 -1.51 13.14 0.72
N LEU A 49 -2.60 12.54 1.21
CA LEU A 49 -3.62 13.26 1.97
C LEU A 49 -3.06 13.90 3.25
N THR A 50 -2.17 13.19 3.94
CA THR A 50 -1.51 13.71 5.15
C THR A 50 -0.61 14.90 4.84
N GLU A 51 0.13 14.84 3.74
CA GLU A 51 0.98 15.94 3.28
C GLU A 51 0.13 17.17 2.91
N ILE A 52 -0.95 16.96 2.17
CA ILE A 52 -1.88 18.05 1.81
C ILE A 52 -2.52 18.65 3.07
N ALA A 53 -2.89 17.83 4.06
CA ALA A 53 -3.38 18.30 5.35
C ALA A 53 -2.39 19.23 6.06
N ASN A 54 -1.12 18.83 6.10
CA ASN A 54 -0.04 19.63 6.69
C ASN A 54 0.18 20.94 5.92
N ARG A 55 0.05 20.95 4.60
CA ARG A 55 0.18 22.18 3.81
C ARG A 55 -1.00 23.13 4.01
N ILE A 56 -2.21 22.59 4.09
CA ILE A 56 -3.42 23.37 4.43
C ILE A 56 -3.28 24.03 5.80
N SER A 57 -2.69 23.34 6.80
CA SER A 57 -2.48 23.91 8.13
C SER A 57 -1.48 25.07 8.14
N LEU A 58 -0.62 25.17 7.13
CA LEU A 58 0.29 26.29 6.88
C LEU A 58 -0.35 27.41 6.04
N GLY A 59 -1.63 27.29 5.68
CA GLY A 59 -2.37 28.28 4.89
C GLY A 59 -2.38 28.02 3.39
N GLU A 60 -1.74 26.95 2.91
CA GLU A 60 -1.72 26.58 1.49
C GLU A 60 -3.01 25.86 1.07
N VAL A 61 -4.09 26.63 0.88
CA VAL A 61 -5.43 26.08 0.63
C VAL A 61 -5.77 25.83 -0.85
N ASN A 62 -4.88 26.16 -1.78
CA ASN A 62 -5.12 26.07 -3.23
C ASN A 62 -4.82 24.71 -3.86
N LEU A 63 -4.42 23.72 -3.06
CA LEU A 63 -4.01 22.39 -3.52
C LEU A 63 -5.22 21.50 -3.79
N GLU A 64 -5.39 20.98 -4.99
CA GLU A 64 -6.54 20.10 -5.27
C GLU A 64 -6.25 18.65 -4.86
N ILE A 65 -7.23 17.97 -4.27
CA ILE A 65 -7.16 16.54 -3.95
C ILE A 65 -7.94 15.76 -4.98
N THR A 66 -7.24 14.92 -5.75
CA THR A 66 -7.88 14.02 -6.73
C THR A 66 -8.21 12.68 -6.08
N PRO A 67 -9.49 12.25 -6.05
CA PRO A 67 -9.85 10.94 -5.49
C PRO A 67 -9.37 9.79 -6.38
N ASP A 68 -8.46 8.96 -5.87
CA ASP A 68 -7.99 7.73 -6.54
C ASP A 68 -8.00 6.51 -5.58
N GLY A 69 -7.85 5.32 -6.14
CA GLY A 69 -7.73 4.07 -5.39
C GLY A 69 -9.07 3.33 -5.20
N PRO A 70 -9.15 2.42 -4.22
CA PRO A 70 -10.37 1.66 -3.89
C PRO A 70 -11.54 2.56 -3.52
N ARG A 71 -12.76 2.02 -3.52
CA ARG A 71 -14.00 2.75 -3.23
C ARG A 71 -13.92 3.54 -1.91
N GLU A 72 -13.43 2.92 -0.85
CA GLU A 72 -13.26 3.52 0.48
C GLU A 72 -12.23 4.65 0.47
N MET A 73 -11.11 4.48 -0.25
CA MET A 73 -10.06 5.51 -0.35
C MET A 73 -10.53 6.73 -1.14
N ARG A 74 -11.25 6.50 -2.26
CA ARG A 74 -11.88 7.60 -3.03
C ARG A 74 -12.92 8.34 -2.22
N ALA A 75 -13.72 7.62 -1.41
CA ALA A 75 -14.70 8.25 -0.53
C ALA A 75 -14.03 9.14 0.52
N LEU A 76 -12.93 8.68 1.12
CA LEU A 76 -12.12 9.46 2.05
C LEU A 76 -11.52 10.71 1.37
N ALA A 77 -10.87 10.55 0.23
CA ALA A 77 -10.28 11.65 -0.52
C ALA A 77 -11.34 12.70 -0.92
N THR A 78 -12.53 12.26 -1.34
CA THR A 78 -13.65 13.15 -1.67
C THR A 78 -14.14 13.93 -0.44
N ALA A 79 -14.25 13.28 0.72
CA ALA A 79 -14.63 13.95 1.96
C ALA A 79 -13.57 14.98 2.38
N PHE A 80 -12.29 14.65 2.24
CA PHE A 80 -11.18 15.53 2.55
C PHE A 80 -11.13 16.75 1.61
N GLU A 81 -11.40 16.54 0.32
CA GLU A 81 -11.49 17.63 -0.67
C GLU A 81 -12.60 18.64 -0.32
N ARG A 82 -13.78 18.15 0.10
CA ARG A 82 -14.86 19.01 0.58
C ARG A 82 -14.44 19.84 1.79
N MET A 83 -13.71 19.24 2.73
CA MET A 83 -13.17 19.95 3.89
C MET A 83 -12.19 21.05 3.47
N ARG A 84 -11.27 20.75 2.55
CA ARG A 84 -10.34 21.74 2.01
C ARG A 84 -11.07 22.91 1.34
N ILE A 85 -12.05 22.63 0.48
CA ILE A 85 -12.86 23.67 -0.17
C ILE A 85 -13.54 24.57 0.88
N SER A 86 -14.09 23.97 1.94
CA SER A 86 -14.70 24.72 3.04
C SER A 86 -13.69 25.62 3.76
N ILE A 87 -12.48 25.12 4.03
CA ILE A 87 -11.41 25.89 4.67
C ILE A 87 -10.97 27.03 3.76
N LYS A 88 -10.76 26.76 2.46
CA LYS A 88 -10.41 27.77 1.47
C LYS A 88 -11.41 28.92 1.45
N ALA A 89 -12.70 28.60 1.37
CA ALA A 89 -13.77 29.59 1.38
C ALA A 89 -13.81 30.40 2.69
N ALA A 90 -13.46 29.80 3.83
CA ALA A 90 -13.38 30.52 5.11
C ALA A 90 -12.19 31.49 5.15
N VAL A 91 -11.02 31.08 4.63
CA VAL A 91 -9.82 31.94 4.54
C VAL A 91 -10.06 33.11 3.59
N GLU A 92 -10.65 32.88 2.42
CA GLU A 92 -10.96 33.93 1.43
C GLU A 92 -11.95 34.99 1.94
N ARG A 93 -12.76 34.68 2.95
CA ARG A 93 -13.67 35.64 3.58
C ARG A 93 -12.99 36.53 4.62
N LEU A 94 -11.83 36.11 5.13
CA LEU A 94 -11.07 36.82 6.14
C LEU A 94 -9.96 37.70 5.55
N SER A 95 -9.59 37.46 4.29
CA SER A 95 -8.69 38.30 3.47
C SER A 95 -9.44 39.45 2.82
#